data_AF-A0A0F0GF36-F1
#
_entry.id   AF-A0A0F0GF36-F1
#
_cell.length_a   1.000
_cell.length_b   1.000
_cell.length_c   1.000
_cell.angle_alpha   90.00
_cell.angle_beta   90.00
_cell.angle_gamma   90.00
#
_symmetry.space_group_name_H-M   'P 1'
#
loop_
_entity.id
_entity.type
_entity.pdbx_description
1 polymer ?
#
loop_
_entity_poly.entity_id
_entity_poly.type
_entity_poly.pdbx_seq_one_letter_code
_entity_poly.pdbx_strand_id
1 'polypeptide(L)'
;MTTPNYDMTCPICVEQRPVTAVDAQCTGRMCLPCLEMLVEQSTVPTAVATASDDEAEWGQLPAAPSCPFCRAELDRAVLAQLGVAAPLLDAAFSADRSAYYYRYVGDDWQAYVTRPFLDEAGSMPVLDPARLPVVYGDHLFMPGANEALAREVDDYNTALRAFYDAVTGATPPPAEDIERYVLYFGALATRITAWCERRAEVADLFLDASATPDTVAVAHREQFGAMRLVCMRFALVTEDQVPSVVALLRETPCVRLNVPDLRPHSHTLGPSTAWFDLATSVAELNEHLAEVWTALQDFGARWTPETDREPVFETLRAIDEAYAREAMEELESLLWCCAVVRQENSHLREQMNVVRELLGIEDVVAPLV
;
A
#
# COMPACT_ATOMS: atom_id res chain seq x y z
N MET A 1 44.82 43.16 -2.03
CA MET A 1 43.93 44.17 -1.42
C MET A 1 42.98 44.70 -2.48
N THR A 2 41.76 44.18 -2.50
CA THR A 2 40.65 44.67 -3.35
C THR A 2 40.00 45.86 -2.65
N THR A 3 39.92 47.00 -3.33
CA THR A 3 39.26 48.20 -2.80
C THR A 3 37.73 47.98 -2.73
N PRO A 4 37.06 48.31 -1.60
CA PRO A 4 35.61 48.23 -1.50
C PRO A 4 34.95 49.18 -2.49
N ASN A 5 33.86 48.74 -3.14
CA ASN A 5 33.05 49.62 -3.99
C ASN A 5 31.86 50.13 -3.16
N TYR A 6 31.77 51.44 -2.96
CA TYR A 6 30.81 52.06 -2.03
C TYR A 6 29.43 52.32 -2.63
N ASP A 7 29.27 52.18 -3.96
CA ASP A 7 28.02 52.47 -4.68
C ASP A 7 27.24 51.21 -5.12
N MET A 8 27.52 50.04 -4.55
CA MET A 8 26.85 48.80 -4.94
C MET A 8 25.89 48.29 -3.87
N THR A 9 24.73 47.83 -4.34
CA THR A 9 23.75 47.14 -3.48
C THR A 9 24.23 45.71 -3.26
N CYS A 10 24.30 45.26 -2.01
CA CYS A 10 24.63 43.88 -1.69
C CYS A 10 23.54 42.96 -2.25
N PRO A 11 23.88 41.94 -3.08
CA PRO A 11 22.87 41.06 -3.67
C PRO A 11 22.21 40.11 -2.67
N ILE A 12 22.74 40.01 -1.44
CA ILE A 12 22.19 39.13 -0.39
C ILE A 12 21.16 39.87 0.47
N CYS A 13 21.54 40.98 1.11
CA CYS A 13 20.62 41.75 1.96
C CYS A 13 19.88 42.87 1.22
N VAL A 14 20.23 43.16 -0.04
CA VAL A 14 19.63 44.22 -0.85
C VAL A 14 19.86 45.64 -0.29
N GLU A 15 20.84 45.80 0.61
CA GLU A 15 21.21 47.10 1.17
C GLU A 15 22.41 47.73 0.46
N GLN A 16 22.42 49.07 0.38
CA GLN A 16 23.59 49.84 -0.07
C GLN A 16 24.67 49.87 1.01
N ARG A 17 25.70 49.04 0.82
CA ARG A 17 26.83 48.89 1.75
C ARG A 17 28.11 48.60 0.96
N PRO A 18 29.30 48.85 1.52
CA PRO A 18 30.55 48.44 0.89
C PRO A 18 30.54 46.93 0.64
N VAL A 19 30.78 46.53 -0.61
CA VAL A 19 30.88 45.12 -1.01
C VAL A 19 32.30 44.76 -1.46
N THR A 20 32.72 43.54 -1.15
CA THR A 20 34.03 43.00 -1.52
C THR A 20 33.86 41.69 -2.28
N ALA A 21 34.81 41.38 -3.18
CA ALA A 21 34.87 40.08 -3.84
C ALA A 21 35.10 38.99 -2.79
N VAL A 22 34.22 37.99 -2.79
CA VAL A 22 34.20 36.92 -1.77
C VAL A 22 35.23 35.84 -2.08
N ASP A 23 35.48 35.60 -3.36
CA ASP A 23 36.45 34.64 -3.84
C ASP A 23 37.21 35.25 -5.03
N ALA A 24 38.50 34.90 -5.18
CA ALA A 24 39.36 35.49 -6.20
C ALA A 24 39.07 34.96 -7.62
N GLN A 25 38.40 33.81 -7.73
CA GLN A 25 38.10 33.14 -8.99
C GLN A 25 36.68 33.46 -9.49
N CYS A 26 35.84 34.10 -8.68
CA CYS A 26 34.49 34.51 -9.06
C CYS A 26 34.29 36.03 -9.02
N THR A 27 33.28 36.51 -9.74
CA THR A 27 32.89 37.93 -9.73
C THR A 27 31.90 38.27 -8.61
N GLY A 28 31.55 37.29 -7.78
CA GLY A 28 30.61 37.42 -6.67
C GLY A 28 31.11 38.40 -5.62
N ARG A 29 30.24 39.35 -5.24
CA ARG A 29 30.55 40.39 -4.25
C ARG A 29 29.44 40.47 -3.21
N MET A 30 29.80 40.63 -1.94
CA MET A 30 28.85 40.81 -0.84
C MET A 30 29.41 41.74 0.23
N CYS A 31 28.52 42.29 1.07
CA CYS A 31 28.95 43.11 2.21
C CYS A 31 29.42 42.22 3.37
N LEU A 32 30.30 42.76 4.22
CA LEU A 32 30.87 42.02 5.35
C LEU A 32 29.81 41.39 6.27
N PRO A 33 28.72 42.08 6.67
CA PRO A 33 27.70 41.45 7.52
C PRO A 33 27.02 40.23 6.89
N CYS A 34 26.80 40.22 5.58
CA CYS A 34 26.26 39.04 4.89
C CYS A 34 27.28 37.91 4.80
N LEU A 35 28.58 38.24 4.70
CA LEU A 35 29.66 37.25 4.73
C LEU A 35 29.78 36.64 6.14
N GLU A 36 29.72 37.45 7.18
CA GLU A 36 29.72 36.99 8.59
C GLU A 36 28.52 36.09 8.86
N MET A 37 27.32 36.49 8.46
CA MET A 37 26.11 35.67 8.58
C MET A 37 26.23 34.33 7.86
N LEU A 38 26.86 34.29 6.67
CA LEU A 38 27.10 33.04 5.95
C LEU A 38 28.07 32.12 6.71
N VAL A 39 29.14 32.68 7.29
CA VAL A 39 30.08 31.91 8.12
C VAL A 39 29.39 31.42 9.40
N GLU A 40 28.58 32.26 10.03
CA GLU A 40 27.77 31.90 11.21
C GLU A 40 26.78 30.78 10.91
N GLN A 41 26.05 30.84 9.79
CA GLN A 41 25.16 29.76 9.36
C GLN A 41 25.88 28.43 9.15
N SER A 42 27.17 28.43 8.78
CA SER A 42 27.96 27.20 8.66
C SER A 42 28.37 26.55 10.00
N THR A 43 28.08 27.23 11.12
CA THR A 43 28.39 26.76 12.50
C THR A 43 27.17 26.23 13.24
N VAL A 44 25.96 26.45 12.71
CA VAL A 44 24.71 26.03 13.33
C VAL A 44 24.17 24.83 12.54
N PRO A 45 23.91 23.69 13.18
CA PRO A 45 23.24 22.57 12.51
C PRO A 45 21.88 23.00 11.97
N THR A 46 21.59 22.60 10.75
CA THR A 46 20.25 22.75 10.15
C THR A 46 19.40 21.57 10.59
N ALA A 47 18.23 21.85 11.17
CA ALA A 47 17.29 20.81 11.57
C ALA A 47 16.83 19.98 10.36
N VAL A 48 16.75 18.67 10.55
CA VAL A 48 16.15 17.71 9.62
C VAL A 48 14.69 17.59 10.00
N ALA A 49 13.78 18.02 9.13
CA ALA A 49 12.38 18.31 9.48
C ALA A 49 11.54 17.09 9.95
N THR A 50 12.09 15.88 9.93
CA THR A 50 11.33 14.62 9.98
C THR A 50 11.83 13.59 10.99
N ALA A 51 12.77 13.96 11.86
CA ALA A 51 13.35 13.05 12.85
C ALA A 51 12.97 13.41 14.30
N SER A 52 11.95 14.23 14.51
CA SER A 52 11.59 14.65 15.87
C SER A 52 10.97 13.49 16.65
N ASP A 53 11.62 13.10 17.74
CA ASP A 53 10.85 12.74 18.94
C ASP A 53 10.28 14.05 19.50
N ASP A 54 9.13 14.01 20.20
CA ASP A 54 8.48 15.18 20.84
C ASP A 54 9.42 16.01 21.75
N GLU A 55 10.61 15.49 22.08
CA GLU A 55 11.60 16.10 22.97
C GLU A 55 12.93 16.54 22.29
N ALA A 56 13.17 16.26 21.00
CA ALA A 56 14.46 16.62 20.36
C ALA A 56 14.40 16.78 18.84
N GLU A 57 15.12 17.78 18.32
CA GLU A 57 15.36 17.96 16.87
C GLU A 57 16.73 17.37 16.48
N TRP A 58 16.82 16.77 15.29
CA TRP A 58 18.10 16.35 14.72
C TRP A 58 18.55 17.35 13.68
N GLY A 59 19.86 17.49 13.51
CA GLY A 59 20.43 18.40 12.54
C GLY A 59 21.75 17.92 11.99
N GLN A 60 22.17 18.54 10.89
CA GLN A 60 23.50 18.35 10.32
C GLN A 60 24.18 19.69 10.19
N LEU A 61 25.47 19.74 10.50
CA LEU A 61 26.27 20.90 10.16
C LEU A 61 26.33 21.04 8.64
N PRO A 62 26.10 22.25 8.09
CA PRO A 62 26.39 22.51 6.70
C PRO A 62 27.85 22.21 6.35
N ALA A 63 28.12 22.03 5.05
CA ALA A 63 29.47 22.06 4.54
C ALA A 63 30.20 23.34 4.98
N ALA A 64 31.53 23.32 4.92
CA ALA A 64 32.34 24.50 5.20
C ALA A 64 31.85 25.72 4.39
N PRO A 65 32.03 26.97 4.90
CA PRO A 65 31.57 28.17 4.22
C PRO A 65 31.92 28.16 2.74
N SER A 66 30.93 28.32 1.87
CA SER A 66 31.12 28.35 0.43
C SER A 66 30.58 29.63 -0.19
N CYS A 67 31.19 30.06 -1.29
CA CYS A 67 30.77 31.24 -2.02
C CYS A 67 29.36 31.02 -2.58
N PRO A 68 28.36 31.87 -2.27
CA PRO A 68 26.99 31.66 -2.75
C PRO A 68 26.83 31.84 -4.27
N PHE A 69 27.84 32.41 -4.94
CA PHE A 69 27.80 32.68 -6.38
C PHE A 69 28.43 31.57 -7.22
N CYS A 70 29.57 31.02 -6.78
CA CYS A 70 30.30 29.98 -7.52
C CYS A 70 30.39 28.63 -6.81
N ARG A 71 29.88 28.54 -5.57
CA ARG A 71 29.91 27.35 -4.70
C ARG A 71 31.30 26.84 -4.32
N ALA A 72 32.36 27.59 -4.63
CA ALA A 72 33.71 27.28 -4.19
C ALA A 72 33.81 27.41 -2.66
N GLU A 73 34.51 26.48 -2.01
CA GLU A 73 34.82 26.54 -0.59
C GLU A 73 35.69 27.76 -0.29
N LEU A 74 35.35 28.49 0.77
CA LEU A 74 36.05 29.71 1.17
C LEU A 74 37.18 29.38 2.13
N ASP A 75 38.38 29.85 1.80
CA ASP A 75 39.56 29.65 2.64
C ASP A 75 39.54 30.57 3.88
N ARG A 76 39.95 30.02 5.04
CA ARG A 76 39.99 30.74 6.31
C ARG A 76 40.85 32.01 6.24
N ALA A 77 42.01 31.96 5.57
CA ALA A 77 42.90 33.12 5.47
C ALA A 77 42.30 34.20 4.57
N VAL A 78 41.56 33.82 3.52
CA VAL A 78 40.81 34.76 2.67
C VAL A 78 39.73 35.46 3.49
N LEU A 79 38.91 34.71 4.24
CA LEU A 79 37.86 35.30 5.08
C LEU A 79 38.42 36.25 6.16
N ALA A 80 39.55 35.91 6.77
CA ALA A 80 40.25 36.79 7.71
C ALA A 80 40.72 38.10 7.07
N GLN A 81 41.23 38.05 5.83
CA GLN A 81 41.63 39.25 5.09
C GLN A 81 40.44 40.14 4.71
N LEU A 82 39.26 39.54 4.53
CA LEU A 82 38.01 40.24 4.24
C LEU A 82 37.37 40.90 5.47
N GLY A 83 37.93 40.64 6.66
CA GLY A 83 37.52 41.29 7.91
C GLY A 83 36.51 40.50 8.74
N VAL A 84 36.29 39.21 8.44
CA VAL A 84 35.44 38.34 9.27
C VAL A 84 36.10 38.15 10.64
N ALA A 85 35.32 38.28 11.72
CA ALA A 85 35.82 38.20 13.08
C ALA A 85 36.53 36.86 13.37
N ALA A 86 37.72 36.92 13.99
CA ALA A 86 38.52 35.73 14.31
C ALA A 86 37.76 34.67 15.15
N PRO A 87 36.98 35.02 16.19
CA PRO A 87 36.20 34.03 16.95
C PRO A 87 35.20 33.26 16.09
N LEU A 88 34.60 33.91 15.09
CA LEU A 88 33.65 33.30 14.18
C LEU A 88 34.34 32.35 13.20
N LEU A 89 35.52 32.73 12.71
CA LEU A 89 36.37 31.85 11.89
C LEU A 89 36.87 30.64 12.70
N ASP A 90 37.22 30.84 13.96
CA ASP A 90 37.64 29.74 14.82
C ASP A 90 36.48 28.78 15.06
N ALA A 91 35.26 29.27 15.33
CA ALA A 91 34.06 28.43 15.41
C ALA A 91 33.80 27.67 14.09
N ALA A 92 33.77 28.37 12.96
CA ALA A 92 33.48 27.77 11.65
C ALA A 92 34.48 26.71 11.24
N PHE A 93 35.79 26.93 11.41
CA PHE A 93 36.82 25.99 10.96
C PHE A 93 37.23 24.95 12.01
N SER A 94 36.82 25.10 13.28
CA SER A 94 37.00 24.07 14.32
C SER A 94 35.78 23.16 14.50
N ALA A 95 34.62 23.53 13.92
CA ALA A 95 33.42 22.71 13.99
C ALA A 95 33.69 21.29 13.45
N ASP A 96 33.35 20.28 14.26
CA ASP A 96 33.56 18.87 13.95
C ASP A 96 32.56 18.40 12.89
N ARG A 97 32.97 18.51 11.62
CA ARG A 97 32.21 18.00 10.47
C ARG A 97 32.41 16.51 10.23
N SER A 98 33.16 15.81 11.11
CA SER A 98 33.22 14.35 11.12
C SER A 98 32.06 13.73 11.90
N ALA A 99 31.45 14.50 12.82
CA ALA A 99 30.18 14.12 13.44
C ALA A 99 29.08 14.09 12.37
N TYR A 100 28.42 12.94 12.27
CA TYR A 100 27.42 12.69 11.23
C TYR A 100 26.11 13.44 11.48
N TYR A 101 25.75 13.62 12.76
CA TYR A 101 24.49 14.25 13.19
C TYR A 101 24.68 15.02 14.50
N TYR A 102 23.81 15.99 14.71
CA TYR A 102 23.68 16.79 15.92
C TYR A 102 22.26 16.62 16.47
N ARG A 103 22.12 16.64 17.79
CA ARG A 103 20.82 16.60 18.48
C ARG A 103 20.62 17.89 19.26
N TYR A 104 19.49 18.55 19.06
CA TYR A 104 19.08 19.72 19.81
C TYR A 104 18.42 19.28 21.12
N VAL A 105 19.05 19.61 22.26
CA VAL A 105 18.57 19.23 23.60
C VAL A 105 18.76 20.41 24.55
N GLY A 106 17.66 20.87 25.18
CA GLY A 106 17.72 21.85 26.26
C GLY A 106 18.40 23.17 25.88
N ASP A 107 18.12 23.67 24.67
CA ASP A 107 18.62 24.92 24.08
C ASP A 107 20.03 24.87 23.44
N ASP A 108 20.62 23.69 23.22
CA ASP A 108 21.92 23.56 22.54
C ASP A 108 22.01 22.37 21.59
N TRP A 109 22.86 22.48 20.57
CA TRP A 109 23.19 21.41 19.62
C TRP A 109 24.36 20.59 20.13
N GLN A 110 24.13 19.30 20.36
CA GLN A 110 25.15 18.37 20.82
C GLN A 110 25.53 17.40 19.70
N ALA A 111 26.84 17.20 19.48
CA ALA A 111 27.32 16.21 18.53
C ALA A 111 26.85 14.81 18.97
N TYR A 112 26.23 14.07 18.06
CA TYR A 112 25.69 12.75 18.31
C TYR A 112 26.48 11.71 17.52
N VAL A 113 27.13 10.79 18.24
CA VAL A 113 28.13 9.88 17.67
C VAL A 113 27.48 8.63 17.06
N THR A 114 26.26 8.28 17.47
CA THR A 114 25.48 7.20 16.86
C THR A 114 24.73 7.70 15.61
N ARG A 115 24.39 6.79 14.70
CA ARG A 115 23.69 7.09 13.44
C ARG A 115 22.19 6.93 13.66
N PRO A 116 21.42 7.98 14.01
CA PRO A 116 20.02 7.85 14.42
C PRO A 116 19.16 7.17 13.34
N PHE A 117 19.37 7.56 12.07
CA PHE A 117 18.63 6.99 10.93
C PHE A 117 18.99 5.53 10.61
N LEU A 118 20.10 5.00 11.14
CA LEU A 118 20.42 3.58 11.00
C LEU A 118 19.48 2.73 11.84
N ASP A 119 19.18 3.17 13.06
CA ASP A 119 18.27 2.48 13.96
C ASP A 119 16.82 2.55 13.43
N GLU A 120 16.42 3.71 12.89
CA GLU A 120 15.13 3.88 12.21
C GLU A 120 15.02 2.98 10.97
N ALA A 121 15.99 3.04 10.05
CA ALA A 121 16.00 2.18 8.85
C ALA A 121 16.02 0.68 9.19
N GLY A 122 16.71 0.31 10.28
CA GLY A 122 16.72 -1.06 10.80
C GLY A 122 15.41 -1.49 11.48
N SER A 123 14.59 -0.53 11.90
CA SER A 123 13.28 -0.76 12.53
C SER A 123 12.13 -0.77 11.53
N MET A 124 12.32 -0.19 10.34
CA MET A 124 11.32 -0.23 9.28
C MET A 124 11.06 -1.68 8.81
N PRO A 125 9.79 -2.11 8.72
CA PRO A 125 9.47 -3.50 8.41
C PRO A 125 9.73 -3.85 6.93
N VAL A 126 10.42 -4.95 6.68
CA VAL A 126 10.49 -5.53 5.32
C VAL A 126 9.18 -6.24 5.01
N LEU A 127 8.58 -5.91 3.87
CA LEU A 127 7.33 -6.50 3.42
C LEU A 127 7.60 -7.81 2.67
N ASP A 128 7.51 -8.93 3.38
CA ASP A 128 7.86 -10.25 2.84
C ASP A 128 6.80 -10.77 1.84
N PRO A 129 7.17 -11.01 0.56
CA PRO A 129 6.26 -11.59 -0.43
C PRO A 129 5.67 -12.95 -0.02
N ALA A 130 6.37 -13.73 0.81
CA ALA A 130 5.86 -15.01 1.31
C ALA A 130 4.62 -14.86 2.21
N ARG A 131 4.41 -13.67 2.79
CA ARG A 131 3.21 -13.32 3.57
C ARG A 131 2.10 -12.71 2.71
N LEU A 132 2.33 -12.55 1.41
CA LEU A 132 1.44 -11.91 0.45
C LEU A 132 1.12 -12.83 -0.75
N PRO A 133 0.73 -14.11 -0.50
CA PRO A 133 0.51 -15.10 -1.56
C PRO A 133 -0.53 -14.71 -2.61
N VAL A 134 -1.57 -13.95 -2.26
CA VAL A 134 -2.58 -13.47 -3.23
C VAL A 134 -2.03 -12.30 -4.03
N VAL A 135 -1.32 -11.36 -3.40
CA VAL A 135 -0.68 -10.24 -4.11
C VAL A 135 0.28 -10.74 -5.20
N TYR A 136 1.09 -11.75 -4.90
CA TYR A 136 2.15 -12.23 -5.83
C TYR A 136 1.80 -13.50 -6.59
N GLY A 137 0.80 -14.27 -6.16
CA GLY A 137 0.48 -15.60 -6.72
C GLY A 137 -0.92 -15.72 -7.32
N ASP A 138 -1.83 -14.79 -7.06
CA ASP A 138 -3.18 -14.82 -7.64
C ASP A 138 -3.27 -13.87 -8.84
N HIS A 139 -3.46 -14.47 -10.02
CA HIS A 139 -3.64 -13.77 -11.29
C HIS A 139 -5.08 -13.84 -11.79
N LEU A 140 -5.99 -14.44 -11.03
CA LEU A 140 -7.37 -14.68 -11.43
C LEU A 140 -8.33 -13.72 -10.71
N PHE A 141 -8.13 -13.49 -9.41
CA PHE A 141 -8.98 -12.62 -8.61
C PHE A 141 -8.29 -11.27 -8.31
N MET A 142 -8.89 -10.18 -8.79
CA MET A 142 -8.35 -8.81 -8.72
C MET A 142 -6.93 -8.63 -9.30
N PRO A 143 -6.60 -9.17 -10.50
CA PRO A 143 -5.23 -9.16 -11.02
C PRO A 143 -4.63 -7.74 -11.11
N GLY A 144 -5.41 -6.75 -11.56
CA GLY A 144 -4.93 -5.38 -11.69
C GLY A 144 -4.61 -4.71 -10.34
N ALA A 145 -5.43 -4.95 -9.32
CA ALA A 145 -5.18 -4.42 -7.98
C ALA A 145 -4.02 -5.15 -7.28
N ASN A 146 -3.91 -6.47 -7.44
CA ASN A 146 -2.80 -7.25 -6.91
C ASN A 146 -1.47 -6.82 -7.54
N GLU A 147 -1.42 -6.66 -8.87
CA GLU A 147 -0.21 -6.19 -9.58
C GLU A 147 0.16 -4.76 -9.19
N ALA A 148 -0.83 -3.87 -9.03
CA ALA A 148 -0.56 -2.51 -8.56
C ALA A 148 -0.01 -2.51 -7.13
N LEU A 149 -0.61 -3.26 -6.22
CA LEU A 149 -0.14 -3.38 -4.84
C LEU A 149 1.25 -4.03 -4.76
N ALA A 150 1.50 -5.09 -5.54
CA ALA A 150 2.81 -5.74 -5.63
C ALA A 150 3.91 -4.74 -6.02
N ARG A 151 3.64 -3.88 -7.02
CA ARG A 151 4.59 -2.84 -7.42
C ARG A 151 4.89 -1.83 -6.32
N GLU A 152 3.88 -1.41 -5.56
CA GLU A 152 4.09 -0.49 -4.42
C GLU A 152 4.88 -1.17 -3.28
N VAL A 153 4.62 -2.45 -3.02
CA VAL A 153 5.37 -3.25 -2.03
C VAL A 153 6.83 -3.44 -2.47
N ASP A 154 7.07 -3.74 -3.74
CA ASP A 154 8.42 -3.89 -4.31
C ASP A 154 9.19 -2.56 -4.30
N ASP A 155 8.51 -1.45 -4.64
CA ASP A 155 9.07 -0.10 -4.59
C ASP A 155 9.43 0.29 -3.15
N TYR A 156 8.55 -0.01 -2.18
CA TYR A 156 8.85 0.17 -0.76
C TYR A 156 10.09 -0.62 -0.32
N ASN A 157 10.16 -1.92 -0.61
CA ASN A 157 11.29 -2.76 -0.21
C ASN A 157 12.60 -2.32 -0.89
N THR A 158 12.52 -1.90 -2.15
CA THR A 158 13.66 -1.37 -2.90
C THR A 158 14.16 -0.06 -2.31
N ALA A 159 13.25 0.86 -2.00
CA ALA A 159 13.56 2.13 -1.37
C ALA A 159 14.13 1.95 0.04
N LEU A 160 13.56 1.04 0.84
CA LEU A 160 14.07 0.70 2.18
C LEU A 160 15.50 0.18 2.10
N ARG A 161 15.79 -0.71 1.17
CA ARG A 161 17.16 -1.20 0.95
C ARG A 161 18.11 -0.08 0.53
N ALA A 162 17.70 0.77 -0.42
CA ALA A 162 18.51 1.90 -0.87
C ALA A 162 18.77 2.91 0.27
N PHE A 163 17.77 3.16 1.11
CA PHE A 163 17.91 4.01 2.29
C PHE A 163 18.85 3.39 3.31
N TYR A 164 18.69 2.11 3.63
CA TYR A 164 19.58 1.37 4.53
C TYR A 164 21.04 1.39 4.05
N ASP A 165 21.28 1.15 2.76
CA ASP A 165 22.61 1.20 2.16
C ASP A 165 23.20 2.63 2.23
N ALA A 166 22.37 3.67 2.06
CA ALA A 166 22.79 5.06 2.19
C ALA A 166 23.21 5.42 3.63
N VAL A 167 22.41 5.06 4.65
CA VAL A 167 22.70 5.40 6.05
C VAL A 167 23.81 4.51 6.67
N THR A 168 24.04 3.32 6.12
CA THR A 168 25.18 2.46 6.49
C THR A 168 26.48 2.86 5.80
N GLY A 169 26.44 3.69 4.75
CA GLY A 169 27.61 4.16 4.01
C GLY A 169 28.70 4.82 4.86
N ALA A 170 29.89 4.99 4.29
CA ALA A 170 31.00 5.67 4.96
C ALA A 170 30.69 7.17 5.23
N THR A 171 29.88 7.75 4.36
CA THR A 171 29.38 9.13 4.45
C THR A 171 27.86 9.06 4.62
N PRO A 172 27.28 9.67 5.67
CA PRO A 172 25.84 9.69 5.87
C PRO A 172 25.16 10.51 4.77
N PRO A 173 23.90 10.20 4.44
CA PRO A 173 23.14 11.03 3.51
C PRO A 173 22.94 12.45 4.09
N PRO A 174 22.92 13.48 3.23
CA PRO A 174 22.58 14.82 3.64
C PRO A 174 21.11 14.90 4.11
N ALA A 175 20.80 15.90 4.94
CA ALA A 175 19.46 16.16 5.46
C ALA A 175 18.37 16.16 4.38
N GLU A 176 18.64 16.81 3.24
CA GLU A 176 17.71 16.86 2.09
C GLU A 176 17.37 15.47 1.53
N ASP A 177 18.34 14.56 1.48
CA ASP A 177 18.10 13.19 1.01
C ASP A 177 17.27 12.40 2.03
N ILE A 178 17.51 12.61 3.33
CA ILE A 178 16.73 11.99 4.41
C ILE A 178 15.27 12.45 4.35
N GLU A 179 15.03 13.77 4.28
CA GLU A 179 13.68 14.33 4.16
C GLU A 179 12.96 13.79 2.92
N ARG A 180 13.68 13.66 1.79
CA ARG A 180 13.13 13.05 0.58
C ARG A 180 12.71 11.59 0.81
N TYR A 181 13.52 10.80 1.52
CA TYR A 181 13.16 9.42 1.86
C TYR A 181 11.94 9.37 2.78
N VAL A 182 11.86 10.21 3.81
CA VAL A 182 10.69 10.24 4.70
C VAL A 182 9.42 10.56 3.93
N LEU A 183 9.42 11.61 3.10
CA LEU A 183 8.29 11.96 2.25
C LEU A 183 7.93 10.82 1.29
N TYR A 184 8.93 10.14 0.75
CA TYR A 184 8.72 9.02 -0.17
C TYR A 184 8.07 7.82 0.52
N PHE A 185 8.56 7.42 1.70
CA PHE A 185 7.97 6.33 2.48
C PHE A 185 6.57 6.68 2.99
N GLY A 186 6.31 7.93 3.38
CA GLY A 186 4.96 8.40 3.72
C GLY A 186 3.98 8.28 2.54
N ALA A 187 4.44 8.63 1.34
CA ALA A 187 3.66 8.49 0.12
C ALA A 187 3.40 7.01 -0.22
N LEU A 188 4.41 6.15 -0.11
CA LEU A 188 4.29 4.70 -0.31
C LEU A 188 3.31 4.08 0.68
N ALA A 189 3.44 4.39 1.98
CA ALA A 189 2.55 3.88 3.01
C ALA A 189 1.09 4.24 2.74
N THR A 190 0.85 5.45 2.23
CA THR A 190 -0.47 5.91 1.82
C THR A 190 -1.01 5.16 0.60
N ARG A 191 -0.19 4.96 -0.44
CA ARG A 191 -0.62 4.21 -1.63
C ARG A 191 -0.88 2.74 -1.32
N ILE A 192 -0.01 2.09 -0.54
CA ILE A 192 -0.19 0.70 -0.09
C ILE A 192 -1.48 0.56 0.71
N THR A 193 -1.75 1.48 1.66
CA THR A 193 -2.98 1.47 2.46
C THR A 193 -4.22 1.64 1.59
N ALA A 194 -4.21 2.59 0.63
CA ALA A 194 -5.33 2.82 -0.28
C ALA A 194 -5.62 1.59 -1.16
N TRP A 195 -4.58 0.86 -1.60
CA TRP A 195 -4.78 -0.41 -2.31
C TRP A 195 -5.34 -1.51 -1.41
N CYS A 196 -4.91 -1.58 -0.15
CA CYS A 196 -5.49 -2.50 0.83
C CYS A 196 -6.98 -2.23 1.04
N GLU A 197 -7.40 -0.95 1.10
CA GLU A 197 -8.80 -0.57 1.23
C GLU A 197 -9.63 -0.97 0.01
N ARG A 198 -9.16 -0.67 -1.20
CA ARG A 198 -9.85 -1.08 -2.44
C ARG A 198 -10.02 -2.61 -2.55
N ARG A 199 -8.98 -3.37 -2.20
CA ARG A 199 -9.06 -4.85 -2.16
C ARG A 199 -10.03 -5.32 -1.08
N ALA A 200 -10.04 -4.66 0.08
CA ALA A 200 -10.93 -5.00 1.19
C ALA A 200 -12.40 -4.78 0.81
N GLU A 201 -12.75 -3.68 0.14
CA GLU A 201 -14.13 -3.43 -0.33
C GLU A 201 -14.66 -4.58 -1.20
N VAL A 202 -13.84 -5.08 -2.13
CA VAL A 202 -14.20 -6.21 -3.00
C VAL A 202 -14.33 -7.50 -2.20
N ALA A 203 -13.37 -7.79 -1.32
CA ALA A 203 -13.37 -9.00 -0.50
C ALA A 203 -14.55 -9.02 0.49
N ASP A 204 -14.86 -7.88 1.12
CA ASP A 204 -15.95 -7.74 2.08
C ASP A 204 -17.31 -7.88 1.38
N LEU A 205 -17.51 -7.30 0.19
CA LEU A 205 -18.72 -7.55 -0.60
C LEU A 205 -18.92 -9.03 -0.92
N PHE A 206 -17.83 -9.75 -1.20
CA PHE A 206 -17.90 -11.18 -1.46
C PHE A 206 -18.32 -11.97 -0.22
N LEU A 207 -17.68 -11.65 0.90
CA LEU A 207 -17.89 -12.30 2.19
C LEU A 207 -19.21 -11.90 2.86
N ASP A 208 -19.79 -10.75 2.54
CA ASP A 208 -21.10 -10.32 3.04
C ASP A 208 -22.24 -10.96 2.24
N ALA A 209 -22.05 -11.12 0.92
CA ALA A 209 -23.02 -11.80 0.06
C ALA A 209 -23.05 -13.32 0.31
N SER A 210 -21.95 -13.89 0.76
CA SER A 210 -21.83 -15.31 1.04
C SER A 210 -21.94 -15.51 2.55
N ALA A 211 -22.84 -16.36 3.05
CA ALA A 211 -22.67 -16.83 4.43
C ALA A 211 -21.24 -17.41 4.59
N THR A 212 -20.73 -17.56 5.81
CA THR A 212 -19.33 -17.99 6.04
C THR A 212 -18.95 -19.19 5.16
N PRO A 213 -17.70 -19.30 4.67
CA PRO A 213 -17.31 -20.27 3.64
C PRO A 213 -17.78 -21.71 3.92
N ASP A 214 -17.65 -22.15 5.17
CA ASP A 214 -18.11 -23.47 5.61
C ASP A 214 -19.63 -23.63 5.54
N THR A 215 -20.40 -22.58 5.82
CA THR A 215 -21.85 -22.60 5.81
C THR A 215 -22.40 -22.63 4.39
N VAL A 216 -21.77 -21.93 3.44
CA VAL A 216 -22.21 -21.91 2.04
C VAL A 216 -21.87 -23.22 1.34
N ALA A 217 -20.63 -23.71 1.51
CA ALA A 217 -20.20 -25.00 0.97
C ALA A 217 -21.03 -26.18 1.51
N VAL A 218 -21.36 -26.17 2.81
CA VAL A 218 -22.20 -27.21 3.42
C VAL A 218 -23.65 -27.05 3.00
N ALA A 219 -24.22 -25.85 3.06
CA ALA A 219 -25.62 -25.63 2.70
C ALA A 219 -25.89 -25.94 1.22
N HIS A 220 -24.99 -25.54 0.30
CA HIS A 220 -25.14 -25.88 -1.11
C HIS A 220 -24.99 -27.38 -1.35
N ARG A 221 -24.01 -28.06 -0.73
CA ARG A 221 -23.88 -29.53 -0.85
C ARG A 221 -25.09 -30.28 -0.30
N GLU A 222 -25.64 -29.83 0.83
CA GLU A 222 -26.84 -30.40 1.43
C GLU A 222 -28.07 -30.17 0.52
N GLN A 223 -28.23 -28.98 -0.05
CA GLN A 223 -29.33 -28.65 -0.95
C GLN A 223 -29.25 -29.43 -2.27
N PHE A 224 -28.07 -29.49 -2.90
CA PHE A 224 -27.85 -30.34 -4.08
C PHE A 224 -28.10 -31.82 -3.75
N GLY A 225 -27.63 -32.29 -2.58
CA GLY A 225 -27.89 -33.64 -2.10
C GLY A 225 -29.39 -33.92 -1.90
N ALA A 226 -30.14 -32.96 -1.37
CA ALA A 226 -31.59 -33.06 -1.20
C ALA A 226 -32.31 -33.11 -2.54
N MET A 227 -31.97 -32.23 -3.48
CA MET A 227 -32.53 -32.24 -4.84
C MET A 227 -32.27 -33.58 -5.53
N ARG A 228 -31.03 -34.08 -5.45
CA ARG A 228 -30.63 -35.37 -6.02
C ARG A 228 -31.39 -36.53 -5.40
N LEU A 229 -31.57 -36.52 -4.07
CA LEU A 229 -32.35 -37.53 -3.36
C LEU A 229 -33.81 -37.54 -3.80
N VAL A 230 -34.41 -36.37 -4.03
CA VAL A 230 -35.78 -36.26 -4.55
C VAL A 230 -35.89 -36.84 -5.95
N CYS A 231 -34.98 -36.47 -6.86
CA CYS A 231 -34.95 -37.02 -8.23
C CYS A 231 -34.74 -38.55 -8.23
N MET A 232 -33.83 -39.06 -7.40
CA MET A 232 -33.63 -40.51 -7.24
C MET A 232 -34.88 -41.22 -6.70
N ARG A 233 -35.58 -40.62 -5.74
CA ARG A 233 -36.85 -41.15 -5.24
C ARG A 233 -37.90 -41.15 -6.35
N PHE A 234 -38.02 -40.07 -7.12
CA PHE A 234 -38.91 -40.00 -8.28
C PHE A 234 -38.61 -41.08 -9.33
N ALA A 235 -37.34 -41.43 -9.54
CA ALA A 235 -36.98 -42.46 -10.52
C ALA A 235 -37.35 -43.88 -10.07
N LEU A 236 -37.37 -44.14 -8.75
CA LEU A 236 -37.52 -45.47 -8.16
C LEU A 236 -38.89 -45.75 -7.54
N VAL A 237 -39.75 -44.73 -7.46
CA VAL A 237 -41.06 -44.78 -6.79
C VAL A 237 -42.05 -45.70 -7.52
N THR A 238 -42.93 -46.36 -6.74
CA THR A 238 -44.10 -47.09 -7.24
C THR A 238 -45.34 -46.19 -7.27
N GLU A 239 -46.39 -46.58 -7.99
CA GLU A 239 -47.57 -45.73 -8.24
C GLU A 239 -48.27 -45.24 -6.95
N ASP A 240 -48.29 -46.06 -5.90
CA ASP A 240 -48.85 -45.75 -4.58
C ASP A 240 -48.02 -44.75 -3.77
N GLN A 241 -46.74 -44.59 -4.09
CA GLN A 241 -45.79 -43.73 -3.39
C GLN A 241 -45.65 -42.34 -4.02
N VAL A 242 -46.19 -42.14 -5.24
CA VAL A 242 -46.11 -40.88 -6.00
C VAL A 242 -46.55 -39.65 -5.22
N PRO A 243 -47.71 -39.65 -4.51
CA PRO A 243 -48.17 -38.45 -3.82
C PRO A 243 -47.16 -37.97 -2.75
N SER A 244 -46.47 -38.90 -2.09
CA SER A 244 -45.47 -38.57 -1.07
C SER A 244 -44.21 -37.97 -1.67
N VAL A 245 -43.76 -38.45 -2.83
CA VAL A 245 -42.56 -37.93 -3.48
C VAL A 245 -42.84 -36.57 -4.13
N VAL A 246 -44.03 -36.38 -4.70
CA VAL A 246 -44.50 -35.07 -5.20
C VAL A 246 -44.59 -34.03 -4.08
N ALA A 247 -45.08 -34.41 -2.90
CA ALA A 247 -45.07 -33.52 -1.73
C ALA A 247 -43.64 -33.11 -1.35
N LEU A 248 -42.72 -34.08 -1.27
CA LEU A 248 -41.30 -33.82 -0.97
C LEU A 248 -40.63 -32.90 -2.00
N LEU A 249 -40.93 -33.05 -3.29
CA LEU A 249 -40.42 -32.18 -4.36
C LEU A 249 -40.93 -30.73 -4.24
N ARG A 250 -42.16 -30.53 -3.77
CA ARG A 250 -42.71 -29.18 -3.52
C ARG A 250 -42.12 -28.53 -2.28
N GLU A 251 -41.79 -29.34 -1.27
CA GLU A 251 -41.16 -28.88 -0.04
C GLU A 251 -39.65 -28.62 -0.20
N THR A 252 -39.01 -29.22 -1.20
CA THR A 252 -37.58 -29.06 -1.46
C THR A 252 -37.34 -27.84 -2.38
N PRO A 253 -36.66 -26.78 -1.89
CA PRO A 253 -36.36 -25.61 -2.70
C PRO A 253 -35.34 -25.94 -3.78
N CYS A 254 -35.44 -25.24 -4.93
CA CYS A 254 -34.35 -25.25 -5.91
C CYS A 254 -33.14 -24.54 -5.30
N VAL A 255 -31.97 -25.16 -5.40
CA VAL A 255 -30.71 -24.52 -5.04
C VAL A 255 -30.49 -23.30 -5.93
N ARG A 256 -29.97 -22.23 -5.33
CA ARG A 256 -29.56 -21.03 -6.04
C ARG A 256 -28.22 -20.58 -5.48
N LEU A 257 -27.18 -20.66 -6.29
CA LEU A 257 -25.85 -20.19 -5.92
C LEU A 257 -25.87 -18.67 -5.88
N ASN A 258 -25.48 -18.08 -4.75
CA ASN A 258 -25.42 -16.63 -4.63
C ASN A 258 -24.14 -16.09 -5.26
N VAL A 259 -24.28 -15.01 -6.03
CA VAL A 259 -23.16 -14.34 -6.71
C VAL A 259 -23.26 -12.85 -6.40
N PRO A 260 -22.32 -12.26 -5.66
CA PRO A 260 -22.31 -10.82 -5.40
C PRO A 260 -22.23 -10.02 -6.71
N ASP A 261 -23.00 -8.93 -6.79
CA ASP A 261 -22.84 -7.98 -7.89
C ASP A 261 -21.60 -7.12 -7.64
N LEU A 262 -20.49 -7.45 -8.33
CA LEU A 262 -19.24 -6.69 -8.27
C LEU A 262 -19.07 -5.72 -9.46
N ARG A 263 -20.10 -5.50 -10.29
CA ARG A 263 -20.03 -4.53 -11.39
C ARG A 263 -19.61 -3.12 -10.93
N PRO A 264 -20.06 -2.60 -9.76
CA PRO A 264 -19.59 -1.31 -9.25
C PRO A 264 -18.07 -1.24 -9.04
N HIS A 265 -17.42 -2.38 -8.78
CA HIS A 265 -15.97 -2.49 -8.52
C HIS A 265 -15.18 -3.02 -9.72
N SER A 266 -15.75 -3.01 -10.92
CA SER A 266 -15.08 -3.43 -12.17
C SER A 266 -13.72 -2.77 -12.40
N HIS A 267 -13.54 -1.52 -11.96
CA HIS A 267 -12.26 -0.81 -12.04
C HIS A 267 -11.16 -1.42 -11.14
N THR A 268 -11.53 -1.99 -9.99
CA THR A 268 -10.61 -2.64 -9.05
C THR A 268 -10.34 -4.09 -9.45
N LEU A 269 -11.38 -4.79 -9.92
CA LEU A 269 -11.27 -6.15 -10.44
C LEU A 269 -10.46 -6.21 -11.75
N GLY A 270 -10.50 -5.14 -12.55
CA GLY A 270 -9.98 -5.11 -13.91
C GLY A 270 -11.02 -5.56 -14.95
N PRO A 271 -10.85 -5.16 -16.22
CA PRO A 271 -11.84 -5.39 -17.29
C PRO A 271 -11.96 -6.85 -17.74
N SER A 272 -11.05 -7.73 -17.33
CA SER A 272 -10.94 -9.13 -17.77
C SER A 272 -10.78 -10.11 -16.60
N THR A 273 -11.40 -9.80 -15.45
CA THR A 273 -11.38 -10.74 -14.32
C THR A 273 -12.20 -11.98 -14.63
N ALA A 274 -11.70 -13.16 -14.20
CA ALA A 274 -12.43 -14.42 -14.28
C ALA A 274 -13.76 -14.36 -13.49
N TRP A 275 -13.90 -13.40 -12.57
CA TRP A 275 -15.12 -13.21 -11.81
C TRP A 275 -16.35 -12.94 -12.68
N PHE A 276 -16.25 -12.09 -13.70
CA PHE A 276 -17.44 -11.75 -14.50
C PHE A 276 -17.91 -12.93 -15.35
N ASP A 277 -16.97 -13.73 -15.86
CA ASP A 277 -17.27 -14.96 -16.59
C ASP A 277 -17.90 -16.02 -15.67
N LEU A 278 -17.36 -16.18 -14.45
CA LEU A 278 -17.95 -17.05 -13.42
C LEU A 278 -19.36 -16.56 -13.02
N ALA A 279 -19.54 -15.27 -12.78
CA ALA A 279 -20.82 -14.69 -12.39
C ALA A 279 -21.89 -14.92 -13.46
N THR A 280 -21.54 -14.76 -14.74
CA THR A 280 -22.43 -15.10 -15.85
C THR A 280 -22.72 -16.58 -15.91
N SER A 281 -21.69 -17.44 -15.80
CA SER A 281 -21.85 -18.90 -15.83
C SER A 281 -22.75 -19.41 -14.69
N VAL A 282 -22.61 -18.85 -13.49
CA VAL A 282 -23.47 -19.19 -12.34
C VAL A 282 -24.89 -18.66 -12.53
N ALA A 283 -25.08 -17.50 -13.18
CA ALA A 283 -26.41 -17.00 -13.49
C ALA A 283 -27.14 -17.92 -14.47
N GLU A 284 -26.48 -18.32 -15.57
CA GLU A 284 -27.00 -19.28 -16.55
C GLU A 284 -27.31 -20.64 -15.90
N LEU A 285 -26.44 -21.11 -15.02
CA LEU A 285 -26.65 -22.33 -14.23
C LEU A 285 -27.89 -22.22 -13.33
N ASN A 286 -28.04 -21.10 -12.60
CA ASN A 286 -29.19 -20.87 -11.72
C ASN A 286 -30.50 -20.83 -12.52
N GLU A 287 -30.49 -20.21 -13.71
CA GLU A 287 -31.64 -20.20 -14.62
C GLU A 287 -31.98 -21.61 -15.10
N HIS A 288 -30.98 -22.37 -15.57
CA HIS A 288 -31.17 -23.74 -16.03
C HIS A 288 -31.71 -24.66 -14.92
N LEU A 289 -31.13 -24.59 -13.72
CA LEU A 289 -31.60 -25.36 -12.57
C LEU A 289 -33.04 -24.99 -12.19
N ALA A 290 -33.38 -23.70 -12.21
CA ALA A 290 -34.74 -23.24 -11.92
C ALA A 290 -35.75 -23.73 -12.97
N GLU A 291 -35.39 -23.71 -14.26
CA GLU A 291 -36.22 -24.22 -15.35
C GLU A 291 -36.47 -25.72 -15.20
N VAL A 292 -35.40 -26.51 -14.99
CA VAL A 292 -35.47 -27.95 -14.80
C VAL A 292 -36.28 -28.31 -13.56
N TRP A 293 -36.07 -27.61 -12.45
CA TRP A 293 -36.79 -27.87 -11.20
C TRP A 293 -38.28 -27.51 -11.30
N THR A 294 -38.60 -26.39 -11.95
CA THR A 294 -40.00 -25.98 -12.21
C THR A 294 -40.69 -26.98 -13.13
N ALA A 295 -40.02 -27.40 -14.20
CA ALA A 295 -40.54 -28.41 -15.11
C ALA A 295 -40.83 -29.73 -14.38
N LEU A 296 -39.94 -30.16 -13.47
CA LEU A 296 -40.14 -31.35 -12.65
C LEU A 296 -41.33 -31.20 -11.68
N GLN A 297 -41.50 -30.02 -11.07
CA GLN A 297 -42.63 -29.71 -10.19
C GLN A 297 -43.98 -29.73 -10.92
N ASP A 298 -44.04 -29.12 -12.11
CA ASP A 298 -45.22 -29.15 -12.98
C ASP A 298 -45.52 -30.56 -13.47
N PHE A 299 -44.46 -31.32 -13.79
CA PHE A 299 -44.57 -32.70 -14.22
C PHE A 299 -45.08 -33.62 -13.11
N GLY A 300 -44.68 -33.40 -11.86
CA GLY A 300 -45.08 -34.21 -10.71
C GLY A 300 -46.60 -34.32 -10.51
N ALA A 301 -47.39 -33.36 -11.02
CA ALA A 301 -48.85 -33.41 -10.96
C ALA A 301 -49.49 -34.46 -11.90
N ARG A 302 -48.77 -34.93 -12.91
CA ARG A 302 -49.24 -35.85 -13.96
C ARG A 302 -48.37 -37.10 -14.13
N TRP A 303 -47.41 -37.31 -13.24
CA TRP A 303 -46.37 -38.33 -13.35
C TRP A 303 -46.91 -39.76 -13.14
N THR A 304 -46.41 -40.71 -13.92
CA THR A 304 -46.59 -42.16 -13.74
C THR A 304 -45.27 -42.93 -13.87
N PRO A 305 -45.05 -44.01 -13.08
CA PRO A 305 -43.79 -44.76 -13.12
C PRO A 305 -43.46 -45.43 -14.46
N GLU A 306 -44.48 -45.70 -15.27
CA GLU A 306 -44.34 -46.51 -16.49
C GLU A 306 -43.88 -45.70 -17.69
N THR A 307 -44.25 -44.42 -17.80
CA THR A 307 -43.91 -43.58 -18.96
C THR A 307 -42.87 -42.52 -18.66
N ASP A 308 -42.65 -42.19 -17.39
CA ASP A 308 -42.03 -40.91 -17.03
C ASP A 308 -40.74 -41.04 -16.21
N ARG A 309 -40.14 -42.24 -16.17
CA ARG A 309 -38.82 -42.45 -15.55
C ARG A 309 -37.68 -41.80 -16.34
N GLU A 310 -37.72 -41.88 -17.66
CA GLU A 310 -36.66 -41.34 -18.52
C GLU A 310 -36.48 -39.81 -18.37
N PRO A 311 -37.55 -38.98 -18.40
CA PRO A 311 -37.43 -37.54 -18.15
C PRO A 311 -36.88 -37.16 -16.77
N VAL A 312 -37.16 -37.99 -15.75
CA VAL A 312 -36.60 -37.80 -14.39
C VAL A 312 -35.10 -38.12 -14.38
N PHE A 313 -34.67 -39.17 -15.07
CA PHE A 313 -33.25 -39.48 -15.22
C PHE A 313 -32.51 -38.44 -16.05
N GLU A 314 -33.12 -37.89 -17.10
CA GLU A 314 -32.56 -36.76 -17.85
C GLU A 314 -32.41 -35.52 -16.97
N THR A 315 -33.39 -35.25 -16.11
CA THR A 315 -33.34 -34.16 -15.12
C THR A 315 -32.22 -34.38 -14.08
N LEU A 316 -32.10 -35.60 -13.53
CA LEU A 316 -31.02 -35.97 -12.63
C LEU A 316 -29.65 -35.81 -13.31
N ARG A 317 -29.55 -36.23 -14.56
CA ARG A 317 -28.35 -36.09 -15.37
C ARG A 317 -28.04 -34.62 -15.65
N ALA A 318 -29.03 -33.78 -15.92
CA ALA A 318 -28.84 -32.34 -16.06
C ALA A 318 -28.35 -31.70 -14.75
N ILE A 319 -28.84 -32.14 -13.59
CA ILE A 319 -28.33 -31.68 -12.28
C ILE A 319 -26.88 -32.14 -12.03
N ASP A 320 -26.54 -33.39 -12.39
CA ASP A 320 -25.19 -33.97 -12.21
C ASP A 320 -24.18 -33.49 -13.28
N GLU A 321 -24.62 -33.20 -14.51
CA GLU A 321 -23.81 -32.70 -15.65
C GLU A 321 -23.67 -31.18 -15.64
N ALA A 322 -24.65 -30.46 -15.07
CA ALA A 322 -24.56 -29.03 -14.93
C ALA A 322 -23.26 -28.68 -14.19
N TYR A 323 -22.57 -27.66 -14.71
CA TYR A 323 -21.34 -27.05 -14.21
C TYR A 323 -21.38 -26.60 -12.73
N ALA A 324 -22.41 -26.98 -11.97
CA ALA A 324 -22.61 -26.68 -10.56
C ALA A 324 -21.44 -27.06 -9.68
N ARG A 325 -20.82 -28.23 -9.90
CA ARG A 325 -19.66 -28.63 -9.10
C ARG A 325 -18.46 -27.72 -9.37
N GLU A 326 -18.16 -27.46 -10.64
CA GLU A 326 -17.04 -26.59 -11.05
C GLU A 326 -17.27 -25.15 -10.56
N ALA A 327 -18.47 -24.61 -10.77
CA ALA A 327 -18.88 -23.30 -10.27
C ALA A 327 -18.83 -23.20 -8.74
N MET A 328 -19.20 -24.25 -8.01
CA MET A 328 -19.07 -24.30 -6.55
C MET A 328 -17.61 -24.34 -6.11
N GLU A 329 -16.77 -25.15 -6.74
CA GLU A 329 -15.34 -25.23 -6.45
C GLU A 329 -14.65 -23.87 -6.70
N GLU A 330 -15.02 -23.17 -7.77
CA GLU A 330 -14.53 -21.81 -8.05
C GLU A 330 -15.02 -20.79 -7.02
N LEU A 331 -16.31 -20.81 -6.64
CA LEU A 331 -16.84 -19.92 -5.61
C LEU A 331 -16.20 -20.18 -4.23
N GLU A 332 -15.99 -21.45 -3.85
CA GLU A 332 -15.27 -21.84 -2.63
C GLU A 332 -13.82 -21.34 -2.66
N SER A 333 -13.13 -21.48 -3.81
CA SER A 333 -11.78 -20.96 -3.99
C SER A 333 -11.73 -19.44 -3.80
N LEU A 334 -12.69 -18.71 -4.36
CA LEU A 334 -12.77 -17.24 -4.23
C LEU A 334 -13.08 -16.80 -2.80
N LEU A 335 -13.92 -17.53 -2.07
CA LEU A 335 -14.18 -17.28 -0.65
C LEU A 335 -12.91 -17.42 0.19
N TRP A 336 -12.14 -18.46 -0.07
CA TRP A 336 -10.85 -18.66 0.57
C TRP A 336 -9.88 -17.53 0.21
N CYS A 337 -9.79 -17.15 -1.08
CA CYS A 337 -8.98 -16.02 -1.51
C CYS A 337 -9.39 -14.72 -0.79
N CYS A 338 -10.68 -14.42 -0.67
CA CYS A 338 -11.16 -13.22 0.05
C CYS A 338 -10.76 -13.21 1.52
N ALA A 339 -10.79 -14.37 2.20
CA ALA A 339 -10.33 -14.49 3.57
C ALA A 339 -8.82 -14.21 3.70
N VAL A 340 -8.02 -14.72 2.77
CA VAL A 340 -6.57 -14.45 2.71
C VAL A 340 -6.30 -12.97 2.38
N VAL A 341 -7.03 -12.37 1.44
CA VAL A 341 -6.93 -10.93 1.12
C VAL A 341 -7.15 -10.08 2.37
N ARG A 342 -8.14 -10.41 3.21
CA ARG A 342 -8.36 -9.68 4.48
C ARG A 342 -7.16 -9.80 5.40
N GLN A 343 -6.59 -10.99 5.55
CA GLN A 343 -5.41 -11.21 6.38
C GLN A 343 -4.20 -10.42 5.87
N GLU A 344 -3.93 -10.46 4.56
CA GLU A 344 -2.85 -9.68 3.93
C GLU A 344 -3.05 -8.18 4.09
N ASN A 345 -4.25 -7.68 3.80
CA ASN A 345 -4.57 -6.25 3.90
C ASN A 345 -4.45 -5.76 5.36
N SER A 346 -4.82 -6.58 6.33
CA SER A 346 -4.60 -6.26 7.75
C SER A 346 -3.12 -6.25 8.10
N HIS A 347 -2.35 -7.24 7.64
CA HIS A 347 -0.91 -7.30 7.86
C HIS A 347 -0.20 -6.07 7.26
N LEU A 348 -0.47 -5.75 6.00
CA LEU A 348 0.14 -4.60 5.32
C LEU A 348 -0.23 -3.28 6.00
N ARG A 349 -1.50 -3.07 6.38
CA ARG A 349 -1.91 -1.87 7.12
C ARG A 349 -1.19 -1.74 8.45
N GLU A 350 -1.05 -2.83 9.19
CA GLU A 350 -0.27 -2.83 10.44
C GLU A 350 1.20 -2.43 10.19
N GLN A 351 1.84 -2.98 9.15
CA GLN A 351 3.22 -2.59 8.81
C GLN A 351 3.31 -1.11 8.37
N MET A 352 2.33 -0.61 7.61
CA MET A 352 2.33 0.79 7.16
C MET A 352 2.05 1.77 8.30
N ASN A 353 1.28 1.38 9.32
CA ASN A 353 1.11 2.16 10.54
C ASN A 353 2.42 2.24 11.32
N VAL A 354 3.15 1.13 11.46
CA VAL A 354 4.50 1.13 12.07
C VAL A 354 5.45 2.07 11.31
N VAL A 355 5.43 2.04 9.97
CA VAL A 355 6.23 2.96 9.15
C VAL A 355 5.85 4.41 9.43
N ARG A 356 4.56 4.76 9.47
CA ARG A 356 4.11 6.13 9.74
C ARG A 356 4.51 6.61 11.14
N GLU A 357 4.37 5.75 12.15
CA GLU A 357 4.78 6.02 13.53
C GLU A 357 6.28 6.29 13.62
N LEU A 358 7.10 5.42 13.02
CA LEU A 358 8.56 5.58 12.98
C LEU A 358 9.00 6.87 12.26
N LEU A 359 8.22 7.33 11.28
CA LEU A 359 8.51 8.54 10.51
C LEU A 359 7.89 9.81 11.10
N GLY A 360 7.20 9.73 12.24
CA GLY A 360 6.49 10.87 12.83
C GLY A 360 5.40 11.45 11.93
N ILE A 361 4.85 10.65 11.00
CA ILE A 361 3.79 11.08 10.09
C ILE A 361 2.47 10.85 10.80
N GLU A 362 1.93 11.90 11.43
CA GLU A 362 0.55 11.87 11.94
C GLU A 362 -0.42 11.50 10.80
N ASP A 363 -1.47 10.73 11.13
CA ASP A 363 -2.52 10.36 10.19
C ASP A 363 -3.19 11.64 9.63
N VAL A 364 -2.68 12.12 8.51
CA VAL A 364 -3.43 13.03 7.65
C VAL A 364 -4.53 12.16 7.06
N VAL A 365 -5.69 12.17 7.73
CA VAL A 365 -6.96 11.75 7.16
C VAL A 365 -7.23 12.69 5.98
N ALA A 366 -6.58 12.42 4.84
CA ALA A 366 -6.90 13.09 3.60
C ALA A 366 -8.27 12.55 3.18
N PRO A 367 -9.29 13.42 2.99
CA PRO A 367 -10.53 12.97 2.39
C PRO A 367 -10.20 12.45 0.99
N LEU A 368 -10.58 11.20 0.71
CA LEU A 368 -10.58 10.65 -0.64
C LEU A 368 -11.38 11.60 -1.53
N VAL A 369 -10.72 12.22 -2.53
CA VAL A 369 -11.35 13.02 -3.58
C VAL A 369 -11.65 12.13 -4.78
#